data_AF-A0A382ZI24-F1
#
_entry.id   AF-A0A382ZI24-F1
#
_cell.length_a   1.000
_cell.length_b   1.000
_cell.length_c   1.000
_cell.angle_alpha   90.00
_cell.angle_beta   90.00
_cell.angle_gamma   90.00
#
_symmetry.space_group_name_H-M   'P 1'
#
loop_
_entity.id
_entity.type
_entity.pdbx_description
1 polymer ?
#
loop_
_entity_poly.entity_id
_entity_poly.type
_entity_poly.pdbx_seq_one_letter_code
_entity_poly.pdbx_strand_id
1 'polypeptide(L)'
;MQIFITRGEDSSGPYTLEQVQDYLAQGVLLPDDLAYHEGLEGWIPLSELVDSIASPESTVSGPLTKKAVLMGIAQRVFACLIIVGFFLPWCSD
;
A
#
# COMPACT_ATOMS: atom_id res chain seq x y z
N MET A 1 -20.99 -2.22 -9.10
CA MET A 1 -19.67 -2.65 -8.57
C MET A 1 -19.29 -1.73 -7.42
N GLN A 2 -18.76 -2.28 -6.33
CA GLN A 2 -18.27 -1.52 -5.17
C GLN A 2 -16.74 -1.61 -5.18
N ILE A 3 -16.06 -0.48 -5.28
CA ILE A 3 -14.61 -0.39 -5.38
C ILE A 3 -14.07 0.15 -4.05
N PHE A 4 -13.16 -0.58 -3.44
CA PHE A 4 -12.42 -0.18 -2.26
C PHE A 4 -11.05 0.31 -2.70
N ILE A 5 -10.55 1.38 -2.10
CA ILE A 5 -9.23 1.94 -2.39
C ILE A 5 -8.39 1.90 -1.12
N THR A 6 -7.13 1.51 -1.22
CA THR A 6 -6.19 1.51 -0.09
C THR A 6 -4.87 2.15 -0.49
N ARG A 7 -4.29 2.90 0.45
CA ARG A 7 -2.97 3.52 0.35
C ARG A 7 -2.21 3.25 1.64
N GLY A 8 -1.43 2.16 1.63
CA GLY A 8 -0.73 1.70 2.83
C GLY A 8 -1.69 1.03 3.82
N GLU A 9 -1.82 1.61 5.01
CA GLU A 9 -2.72 1.12 6.07
C GLU A 9 -4.12 1.76 5.99
N ASP A 10 -4.25 2.88 5.27
CA ASP A 10 -5.50 3.60 5.12
C ASP A 10 -6.34 3.02 3.98
N SER A 11 -7.54 2.56 4.29
CA SER A 11 -8.52 2.09 3.32
C SER A 11 -9.75 3.00 3.29
N SER A 12 -10.34 3.13 2.11
CA SER A 12 -11.41 4.06 1.80
C SER A 12 -12.42 3.40 0.87
N GLY A 13 -13.69 3.79 1.00
CA GLY A 13 -14.81 3.25 0.23
C GLY A 13 -15.85 2.53 1.09
N PRO A 14 -16.79 1.81 0.46
CA PRO A 14 -16.86 1.51 -0.98
C PRO A 14 -17.24 2.73 -1.83
N TYR A 15 -16.63 2.84 -3.01
CA TYR A 15 -16.90 3.84 -4.04
C TYR A 15 -17.54 3.22 -5.28
N THR A 16 -18.30 4.02 -6.03
CA THR A 16 -18.77 3.63 -7.36
C THR A 16 -17.71 3.93 -8.42
N LEU A 17 -17.85 3.34 -9.61
CA LEU A 17 -16.94 3.62 -10.73
C LEU A 17 -16.90 5.11 -11.10
N GLU A 18 -18.06 5.77 -11.13
CA GLU A 18 -18.13 7.22 -11.38
C GLU A 18 -17.38 8.02 -10.32
N GLN A 19 -17.55 7.69 -9.02
CA GLN A 19 -16.83 8.38 -7.94
C GLN A 19 -15.32 8.19 -8.05
N VAL A 20 -14.88 6.98 -8.37
CA VAL A 20 -13.44 6.70 -8.57
C VAL A 20 -12.89 7.51 -9.75
N GLN A 21 -13.63 7.59 -10.86
CA GLN A 21 -13.24 8.39 -12.03
C GLN A 21 -13.18 9.89 -11.70
N ASP A 22 -14.17 10.39 -10.96
CA ASP A 22 -14.25 11.78 -10.51
C ASP A 22 -13.09 12.12 -9.55
N TYR A 23 -12.78 11.24 -8.61
CA TYR A 23 -11.65 11.43 -7.69
C TYR A 23 -10.29 11.30 -8.36
N LEU A 24 -10.16 10.46 -9.40
CA LEU A 24 -8.98 10.43 -10.26
C LEU A 24 -8.81 11.75 -11.02
N ALA A 25 -9.90 12.27 -11.60
CA ALA A 25 -9.88 13.53 -12.33
C ALA A 25 -9.55 14.74 -11.42
N GLN A 26 -10.00 14.70 -10.17
CA GLN A 26 -9.67 15.70 -9.15
C GLN A 26 -8.26 15.52 -8.55
N GLY A 27 -7.60 14.40 -8.79
CA GLY A 27 -6.30 14.07 -8.18
C GLY A 27 -6.37 13.69 -6.69
N VAL A 28 -7.57 13.36 -6.18
CA VAL A 28 -7.77 12.82 -4.83
C VAL A 28 -7.23 11.39 -4.77
N LEU A 29 -7.59 10.59 -5.78
CA LEU A 29 -7.03 9.26 -5.99
C LEU A 29 -5.88 9.35 -7.00
N LEU A 30 -4.89 8.50 -6.80
CA LEU A 30 -3.74 8.35 -7.67
C LEU A 30 -3.83 7.03 -8.44
N PRO A 31 -3.32 6.97 -9.67
CA PRO A 31 -3.30 5.74 -10.46
C PRO A 31 -2.51 4.60 -9.79
N ASP A 32 -1.58 4.92 -8.88
CA ASP A 32 -0.80 3.93 -8.14
C ASP A 32 -1.53 3.35 -6.91
N ASP A 33 -2.63 3.98 -6.49
CA ASP A 33 -3.44 3.50 -5.36
C ASP A 33 -3.97 2.11 -5.63
N LEU A 34 -4.07 1.30 -4.60
CA LEU A 34 -4.57 -0.05 -4.73
C LEU A 34 -6.09 -0.04 -4.67
N ALA A 35 -6.72 -0.59 -5.70
CA ALA A 35 -8.15 -0.77 -5.83
C ALA A 35 -8.52 -2.25 -5.75
N TYR A 36 -9.65 -2.55 -5.12
CA TYR A 36 -10.23 -3.88 -5.04
C TYR A 36 -11.74 -3.79 -5.28
N HIS A 37 -12.30 -4.80 -5.93
CA HIS A 37 -13.73 -5.00 -5.99
C HIS A 37 -14.05 -6.49 -5.93
N GLU A 38 -15.28 -6.80 -5.55
CA GLU A 38 -15.78 -8.17 -5.60
C GLU A 38 -15.65 -8.71 -7.04
N GLY A 39 -14.92 -9.81 -7.19
CA GLY A 39 -14.57 -10.42 -8.47
C GLY A 39 -13.09 -10.35 -8.84
N LEU A 40 -12.27 -9.57 -8.12
CA LEU A 40 -10.82 -9.63 -8.24
C LEU A 40 -10.21 -10.66 -7.30
N GLU A 41 -9.06 -11.22 -7.69
CA GLU A 41 -8.28 -12.13 -6.84
C GLU A 41 -7.55 -11.39 -5.70
N GLY A 42 -7.41 -10.07 -5.80
CA GLY A 42 -6.76 -9.23 -4.81
C GLY A 42 -6.73 -7.75 -5.19
N TRP A 43 -6.00 -6.95 -4.41
CA TRP A 43 -5.81 -5.52 -4.66
C TRP A 43 -4.88 -5.29 -5.86
N ILE A 44 -5.32 -4.50 -6.82
CA ILE A 44 -4.56 -4.12 -8.02
C ILE A 44 -4.43 -2.60 -8.08
N PRO A 45 -3.39 -2.03 -8.73
CA PRO A 45 -3.33 -0.59 -8.95
C PRO A 45 -4.58 -0.05 -9.67
N LEU A 46 -4.97 1.16 -9.32
CA LEU A 46 -6.16 1.82 -9.84
C LEU A 46 -6.06 2.07 -11.36
N SER A 47 -4.86 2.32 -11.87
CA SER A 47 -4.62 2.36 -13.33
C SER A 47 -5.00 1.03 -14.00
N GLU A 48 -4.55 -0.09 -13.44
CA GLU A 48 -4.80 -1.43 -13.98
C GLU A 48 -6.28 -1.81 -13.89
N LEU A 49 -6.96 -1.36 -12.82
CA LEU A 49 -8.40 -1.48 -12.73
C LEU A 49 -9.06 -0.75 -13.90
N VAL A 50 -8.73 0.52 -14.13
CA VAL A 50 -9.31 1.36 -15.21
C VAL A 50 -9.03 0.77 -16.61
N ASP A 51 -7.82 0.27 -16.86
CA ASP A 51 -7.48 -0.42 -18.10
C ASP A 51 -8.29 -1.71 -18.29
N SER A 52 -8.51 -2.48 -17.23
CA SER A 52 -9.27 -3.74 -17.25
C SER A 52 -10.76 -3.53 -17.56
N ILE A 53 -11.36 -2.43 -17.07
CA ILE A 53 -12.75 -2.06 -17.42
C ILE A 53 -12.85 -1.52 -18.85
N ALA A 54 -11.81 -0.86 -19.36
CA ALA A 54 -11.76 -0.36 -20.73
C ALA A 54 -11.58 -1.48 -21.77
N SER A 55 -10.92 -2.59 -21.39
CA SER A 55 -10.68 -3.74 -22.26
C SER A 55 -11.19 -5.04 -21.61
N PRO A 56 -12.48 -5.40 -21.79
CA PRO A 56 -13.10 -6.54 -21.11
C PRO A 56 -12.61 -7.93 -21.59
N GLU A 57 -11.58 -8.01 -22.45
CA GLU A 57 -11.08 -9.27 -23.05
C GLU A 57 -9.75 -9.78 -22.44
N SER A 58 -9.14 -9.08 -21.48
CA SER A 58 -7.89 -9.56 -20.85
C SER A 58 -8.14 -10.21 -19.50
N THR A 59 -8.75 -11.39 -19.53
CA THR A 59 -8.69 -12.33 -18.42
C THR A 59 -7.32 -13.03 -18.45
N VAL A 60 -6.61 -12.98 -17.32
CA VAL A 60 -5.34 -13.68 -17.01
C VAL A 60 -4.05 -13.03 -17.52
N SER A 61 -3.32 -12.34 -16.63
CA SER A 61 -1.93 -12.67 -16.26
C SER A 61 -1.16 -11.42 -15.76
N GLY A 62 -0.75 -11.41 -14.48
CA GLY A 62 0.28 -10.49 -13.98
C GLY A 62 1.64 -10.67 -14.70
N PRO A 63 2.69 -9.87 -14.43
CA PRO A 63 2.93 -9.06 -13.24
C PRO A 63 3.17 -7.56 -13.52
N LEU A 64 2.46 -6.67 -12.82
CA LEU A 64 2.77 -5.24 -12.88
C LEU A 64 4.03 -4.97 -12.04
N THR A 65 5.16 -5.02 -12.74
CA THR A 65 6.50 -4.75 -12.22
C THR A 65 6.62 -3.27 -11.88
N LYS A 66 6.20 -2.88 -10.68
CA LYS A 66 6.63 -1.63 -10.06
C LYS A 66 7.64 -1.95 -8.97
N LYS A 67 8.91 -1.82 -9.34
CA LYS A 67 10.03 -1.74 -8.39
C LYS A 67 9.79 -0.51 -7.52
N ALA A 68 9.47 -0.69 -6.24
CA ALA A 68 9.63 0.38 -5.26
C ALA A 68 9.80 -0.19 -3.85
N VAL A 69 11.09 -0.30 -3.50
CA VAL A 69 11.64 -0.06 -2.17
C VAL A 69 11.34 -1.12 -1.10
N LEU A 70 12.22 -2.14 -1.07
CA LEU A 70 12.78 -2.62 0.19
C LEU A 70 13.21 -1.39 1.02
N MET A 71 12.37 -0.91 1.94
CA MET A 71 12.82 -0.04 3.03
C MET A 71 12.79 -0.85 4.31
N GLY A 72 13.78 -1.74 4.42
CA GLY A 72 14.14 -2.31 5.71
C GLY A 72 14.67 -1.21 6.61
N ILE A 73 13.94 -0.91 7.70
CA ILE A 73 14.46 -0.18 8.87
C ILE A 73 13.58 -0.47 10.09
N ALA A 74 13.75 -1.63 10.73
CA ALA A 74 13.43 -1.79 12.16
C ALA A 74 14.07 -3.01 12.85
N GLN A 75 14.79 -3.89 12.14
CA GLN A 75 15.42 -5.06 12.77
C GLN A 75 16.89 -4.81 13.20
N ARG A 76 17.16 -3.68 13.87
CA ARG A 76 18.50 -3.37 14.43
C ARG A 76 18.42 -2.72 15.81
N VAL A 77 17.70 -3.33 16.75
CA VAL A 77 17.82 -2.98 18.19
C VAL A 77 18.30 -4.17 19.03
N PHE A 78 18.45 -5.36 18.45
CA PHE A 78 18.72 -6.59 19.22
C PHE A 78 20.21 -6.92 19.44
N ALA A 79 21.14 -6.00 19.18
CA ALA A 79 22.57 -6.29 19.31
C ALA A 79 23.37 -5.08 19.81
N CYS A 80 23.23 -4.73 21.10
CA CYS A 80 24.32 -4.02 21.81
C CYS A 80 24.27 -4.05 23.35
N LEU A 81 23.42 -4.83 24.02
CA LEU A 81 23.23 -4.72 25.48
C LEU A 81 23.71 -5.92 26.30
N ILE A 82 24.83 -6.53 25.92
CA ILE A 82 25.49 -7.54 26.75
C ILE A 82 27.02 -7.39 26.60
N ILE A 83 27.69 -7.03 27.71
CA ILE A 83 29.16 -7.09 28.00
C ILE A 83 29.92 -5.85 27.47
N VAL A 84 30.51 -4.91 28.21
CA VAL A 84 31.12 -4.84 29.56
C VAL A 84 31.52 -3.39 29.82
N GLY A 85 31.38 -2.89 31.05
CA GLY A 85 31.88 -1.57 31.44
C GLY A 85 30.96 -0.87 32.42
N PHE A 86 30.88 -1.27 33.69
CA PHE A 86 31.87 -0.83 34.67
C PHE A 86 31.84 0.70 34.84
N PHE A 87 31.45 1.15 36.03
CA PHE A 87 31.83 2.44 36.60
C PHE A 87 31.11 3.71 36.08
N LEU A 88 30.00 4.11 36.71
CA LEU A 88 30.08 5.06 37.84
C LEU A 88 28.76 5.09 38.66
N PRO A 89 28.82 4.99 40.00
CA PRO A 89 27.70 5.14 40.93
C PRO A 89 27.39 6.62 41.24
N TRP A 90 26.13 7.02 41.10
CA TRP A 90 25.58 8.31 41.57
C TRP A 90 24.06 8.09 41.70
N CYS A 91 23.48 7.81 42.87
CA CYS A 91 23.27 8.65 44.04
C CYS A 91 22.56 9.99 43.72
N SER A 92 21.38 10.17 44.31
CA SER A 92 20.57 11.41 44.42
C SER A 92 19.92 11.93 43.14
N ASP A 93 18.60 11.83 43.04
CA ASP A 93 17.66 12.77 43.69
C ASP A 93 16.35 12.03 44.03
#